data_AF-A0A9W5X3Z3-F1
#
_entry.id   AF-A0A9W5X3Z3-F1
#
_cell.length_a   1.000
_cell.length_b   1.000
_cell.length_c   1.000
_cell.angle_alpha   90.00
_cell.angle_beta   90.00
_cell.angle_gamma   90.00
#
_symmetry.space_group_name_H-M   'P 1'
#
loop_
_entity.id
_entity.type
_entity.pdbx_description
1 polymer ?
#
loop_
_entity_poly.entity_id
_entity_poly.type
_entity_poly.pdbx_seq_one_letter_code
_entity_poly.pdbx_strand_id
1 'polypeptide(L)' 'MATIWVVLIAIIALIAGVALGFFIARKYMMNYLKKNPPINEQMLRTLMMQMGQKPSQKKINQMMRAMNNQQK' A
#
# COMPACT_ATOMS: atom_id res chain seq x y z
N MET A 1 33.40 30.12 -8.90
CA MET A 1 32.23 30.79 -8.27
C MET A 1 30.89 30.30 -8.84
N ALA A 2 30.70 30.17 -10.16
CA ALA A 2 29.43 29.70 -10.75
C ALA A 2 29.12 28.20 -10.52
N THR A 3 30.14 27.34 -10.43
CA THR A 3 29.97 25.88 -10.28
C THR A 3 29.31 25.46 -8.97
N ILE A 4 29.56 26.18 -7.87
CA ILE A 4 28.99 25.89 -6.55
C ILE A 4 27.47 26.06 -6.55
N TRP A 5 26.97 27.12 -7.20
CA TRP A 5 25.53 27.38 -7.31
C TRP A 5 24.81 26.31 -8.14
N VAL A 6 25.42 25.87 -9.24
CA VAL A 6 24.86 24.81 -10.08
C VAL A 6 24.74 23.49 -9.30
N VAL A 7 25.78 23.13 -8.53
CA VAL A 7 25.75 21.92 -7.70
C VAL A 7 24.67 22.01 -6.62
N LEU A 8 24.52 23.17 -5.99
CA LEU A 8 23.53 23.36 -4.92
C LEU A 8 22.09 23.28 -5.44
N ILE A 9 21.82 23.90 -6.60
CA ILE A 9 20.50 23.80 -7.27
C ILE A 9 20.23 22.36 -7.73
N ALA A 10 21.23 21.66 -8.27
CA ALA A 10 21.08 20.28 -8.70
C ALA A 10 20.69 19.35 -7.53
N ILE A 11 21.28 19.54 -6.35
CA ILE A 11 20.94 18.76 -5.15
C ILE A 11 19.50 19.05 -4.69
N ILE A 12 19.09 20.31 -4.65
CA ILE A 12 17.73 20.69 -4.26
C ILE A 12 16.71 20.13 -5.25
N ALA A 13 16.97 20.22 -6.55
CA ALA A 13 16.10 19.68 -7.59
C ALA A 13 15.97 18.15 -7.47
N LEU A 14 17.05 17.45 -7.12
CA LEU A 14 17.06 16.00 -6.91
C LEU A 14 16.21 15.63 -5.68
N ILE A 15 16.38 16.33 -4.56
CA ILE A 15 15.58 16.11 -3.35
C ILE A 15 14.10 16.39 -3.60
N ALA A 16 13.79 17.51 -4.27
CA ALA A 16 12.42 17.87 -4.63
C ALA A 16 11.80 16.83 -5.57
N GLY A 17 12.54 16.35 -6.57
CA GLY A 17 12.09 15.31 -7.50
C GLY A 17 11.79 13.98 -6.81
N VAL A 18 12.65 13.55 -5.89
CA VAL A 18 12.42 12.33 -5.09
C VAL A 18 11.22 12.49 -4.16
N ALA A 19 11.10 13.62 -3.47
CA ALA A 19 9.98 13.88 -2.58
C ALA A 19 8.63 13.90 -3.33
N LEU A 20 8.57 14.59 -4.46
CA LEU A 20 7.38 14.63 -5.32
C LEU A 20 7.05 13.26 -5.91
N GLY A 21 8.06 12.55 -6.44
CA GLY A 21 7.89 11.21 -6.99
C GLY A 21 7.36 10.22 -5.96
N PHE A 22 7.90 10.24 -4.74
CA PHE A 22 7.44 9.39 -3.64
C PHE A 22 5.99 9.66 -3.25
N PHE A 23 5.59 10.93 -3.12
CA PHE A 23 4.22 11.29 -2.77
C PHE A 23 3.21 10.87 -3.84
N ILE A 24 3.54 11.07 -5.12
CA ILE A 24 2.68 10.67 -6.24
C ILE A 24 2.56 9.15 -6.29
N ALA A 25 3.68 8.42 -6.22
CA ALA A 25 3.69 6.96 -6.23
C ALA A 25 2.89 6.39 -5.06
N ARG A 26 3.06 6.95 -3.85
CA ARG A 26 2.30 6.54 -2.65
C ARG A 26 0.79 6.74 -2.85
N LYS A 27 0.37 7.89 -3.37
CA LYS A 27 -1.05 8.18 -3.63
C LYS A 27 -1.62 7.25 -4.70
N TYR A 28 -0.85 6.99 -5.76
CA TYR A 28 -1.25 6.09 -6.84
C TYR A 28 -1.43 4.65 -6.32
N MET A 29 -0.46 4.16 -5.55
CA MET A 29 -0.49 2.81 -4.97
C MET A 29 -1.66 2.64 -4.00
N MET A 30 -1.94 3.63 -3.15
CA MET A 30 -3.11 3.61 -2.27
C MET A 30 -4.42 3.55 -3.07
N ASN A 31 -4.53 4.35 -4.13
CA ASN A 31 -5.71 4.32 -5.02
C ASN A 31 -5.86 2.98 -5.75
N TYR A 32 -4.76 2.37 -6.16
CA TYR A 32 -4.76 1.05 -6.79
C TYR A 32 -5.28 -0.03 -5.84
N LEU A 33 -4.77 -0.07 -4.61
CA LEU A 33 -5.21 -1.03 -3.58
C LEU A 33 -6.67 -0.82 -3.15
N LYS A 34 -7.17 0.42 -3.19
CA LYS A 34 -8.60 0.70 -2.95
C LYS A 34 -9.49 0.20 -4.07
N LYS A 35 -9.03 0.27 -5.33
CA LYS A 35 -9.79 -0.21 -6.50
C LYS A 35 -9.77 -1.74 -6.61
N ASN A 36 -8.65 -2.37 -6.24
CA ASN A 36 -8.48 -3.83 -6.23
C ASN A 36 -8.06 -4.25 -4.81
N PRO A 37 -9.03 -4.50 -3.89
CA PRO A 37 -8.71 -4.80 -2.50
C PRO A 37 -7.78 -6.02 -2.43
N PRO A 38 -6.68 -5.94 -1.66
CA PRO A 38 -5.67 -6.99 -1.63
C PRO A 38 -6.16 -8.29 -0.97
N ILE A 39 -7.33 -8.26 -0.30
CA ILE A 39 -7.84 -9.41 0.45
C ILE A 39 -9.21 -9.81 -0.08
N ASN A 40 -9.30 -11.05 -0.55
CA ASN A 40 -10.53 -11.72 -0.97
C ASN A 40 -10.81 -12.95 -0.07
N GLU A 41 -11.99 -13.55 -0.19
CA GLU A 41 -12.40 -14.71 0.63
C GLU A 41 -11.46 -15.92 0.48
N GLN A 42 -10.93 -16.14 -0.72
CA GLN A 42 -10.02 -17.24 -1.02
C GLN A 42 -8.65 -17.03 -0.36
N MET A 43 -8.16 -15.79 -0.34
CA MET A 43 -6.94 -15.39 0.36
C MET A 43 -7.10 -15.62 1.86
N LEU A 44 -8.23 -15.17 2.45
CA LEU A 44 -8.55 -15.44 3.85
C LEU A 44 -8.63 -16.93 4.17
N ARG A 45 -9.28 -17.70 3.29
CA ARG A 45 -9.35 -19.16 3.43
C ARG A 45 -7.96 -19.78 3.44
N THR A 46 -7.10 -19.34 2.54
CA THR A 46 -5.71 -19.81 2.44
C THR A 46 -4.91 -19.45 3.69
N LEU A 47 -5.02 -18.21 4.18
CA LEU A 47 -4.40 -17.76 5.43
C LEU A 47 -4.90 -18.58 6.63
N MET A 48 -6.20 -18.84 6.72
CA MET A 48 -6.76 -19.69 7.78
C MET A 48 -6.21 -21.11 7.73
N MET A 49 -6.13 -21.69 6.53
CA MET A 49 -5.56 -23.03 6.33
C MET A 49 -4.07 -23.06 6.67
N GLN A 50 -3.30 -22.04 6.32
CA GLN A 50 -1.88 -21.91 6.69
C GLN A 50 -1.67 -21.83 8.20
N MET A 51 -2.60 -21.22 8.92
CA MET A 51 -2.59 -21.16 10.39
C MET A 51 -3.16 -22.43 11.06
N GLY A 52 -3.48 -23.48 10.31
CA GLY A 52 -4.10 -24.71 10.84
C GLY A 52 -5.53 -24.52 11.34
N GLN A 53 -6.16 -23.37 11.05
CA GLN A 53 -7.55 -23.11 11.41
C GLN A 53 -8.48 -23.64 10.33
N LYS A 54 -9.52 -24.38 10.72
CA LYS A 54 -10.57 -24.83 9.80
C LYS A 54 -11.32 -23.61 9.24
N PRO A 55 -11.28 -23.36 7.91
CA PRO A 55 -12.00 -22.25 7.32
C PRO A 55 -13.50 -22.55 7.32
N SER A 56 -14.27 -21.77 8.10
CA SER A 56 -15.73 -21.76 8.04
C SER A 56 -16.19 -20.50 7.30
N GLN A 57 -17.14 -20.62 6.37
CA GLN A 57 -17.64 -19.50 5.57
C GLN A 57 -18.17 -18.34 6.44
N LYS A 58 -18.80 -18.66 7.57
CA LYS A 58 -19.28 -17.64 8.52
C LYS A 58 -18.12 -16.85 9.13
N LYS A 59 -17.03 -17.53 9.49
CA LYS A 59 -15.83 -16.92 10.07
C LYS A 59 -15.05 -16.11 9.04
N ILE A 60 -14.96 -16.60 7.79
CA ILE A 60 -14.40 -15.85 6.66
C ILE A 60 -15.17 -14.56 6.43
N ASN A 61 -16.51 -14.62 6.35
CA ASN A 61 -17.35 -13.44 6.17
C ASN A 61 -17.22 -12.44 7.33
N GLN A 62 -17.11 -12.93 8.57
CA GLN A 62 -16.87 -12.09 9.75
C GLN A 62 -15.50 -11.38 9.65
N MET A 63 -14.45 -12.10 9.27
CA MET A 63 -13.11 -11.54 9.09
C MET A 63 -13.03 -10.57 7.91
N MET A 64 -13.66 -10.85 6.76
CA MET A 64 -13.78 -9.90 5.64
C MET A 64 -14.38 -8.58 6.10
N ARG A 65 -15.46 -8.63 6.88
CA ARG A 65 -16.13 -7.42 7.41
C ARG A 65 -15.23 -6.67 8.40
N ALA A 66 -14.53 -7.38 9.28
CA ALA A 66 -13.60 -6.76 10.23
C ALA A 66 -12.44 -6.05 9.52
N MET A 67 -11.85 -6.67 8.50
CA MET A 67 -10.76 -6.07 7.72
C MET A 67 -11.23 -4.89 6.87
N ASN A 68 -12.41 -4.98 6.25
CA ASN A 68 -12.98 -3.85 5.50
C ASN A 68 -13.24 -2.64 6.41
N ASN A 69 -13.60 -2.88 7.67
CA ASN A 69 -13.77 -1.82 8.67
C ASN A 69 -12.44 -1.21 9.14
N GLN A 70 -11.34 -1.97 9.12
CA GLN A 70 -10.00 -1.47 9.44
C GLN A 70 -9.33 -0.72 8.27
N GLN A 71 -9.76 -0.98 7.04
CA GLN A 71 -9.25 -0.31 5.83
C GLN A 71 -9.95 1.01 5.50
N LYS A 72 -11.08 1.31 6.16
CA LYS A 72 -11.73 2.64 6.13
C LYS A 72 -10.95 3.62 6.98
#